data_AF-A0A7J6G3H4-F1
#
_entry.id   AF-A0A7J6G3H4-F1
#
_cell.length_a   1.000
_cell.length_b   1.000
_cell.length_c   1.000
_cell.angle_alpha   90.00
_cell.angle_beta   90.00
_cell.angle_gamma   90.00
#
_symmetry.space_group_name_H-M   'P 1'
#
loop_
_entity.id
_entity.type
_entity.pdbx_description
1 polymer ?
#
loop_
_entity_poly.entity_id
_entity_poly.type
_entity_poly.pdbx_seq_one_letter_code
_entity_poly.pdbx_strand_id
1 'polypeptide(L)'
;MEELQELNYKTQVLLEKLDKSTKQFFDELIGCFDLEDTSIQPRIEAKLESFVKEIEIINKETNDLKQIFIANLDKIDFSIFLQSFSEPEHKEILSKYEALMNVINAKNNGRSWMELVQEQDQKSDGHGTEFSSIRAVAIDVGIQISVFLAQYFFLLAEELDQEVMGSKIRSVKSSIRSEITEKKSSTAITDRFVSVINILEEAMEFYYMKNNTMESGFIGETGDDVLGMILLEVSNLERAIFTRLFPDWFNSMKAIEAVERGMKKSFSSKLNEIGWKIQELKKKMKENNEELGTVHHEDWNLKFKEILDFKIPAIWRTLDLNVKTTNGKNKGSEDETENHQTRPKSSLI
;
A
#
# COMPACT_ATOMS: atom_id res chain seq x y z
N MET A 1 -6.27 -17.83 5.18
CA MET A 1 -4.81 -17.69 5.09
C MET A 1 -4.16 -19.02 4.68
N GLU A 2 -4.54 -20.14 5.29
CA GLU A 2 -4.14 -21.50 4.85
C GLU A 2 -4.49 -21.79 3.38
N GLU A 3 -5.67 -21.41 2.91
CA GLU A 3 -6.07 -21.59 1.50
C GLU A 3 -5.15 -20.84 0.52
N LEU A 4 -4.65 -19.66 0.88
CA LEU A 4 -3.71 -18.88 0.05
C LEU A 4 -2.31 -19.50 0.05
N GLN A 5 -1.90 -20.09 1.17
CA GLN A 5 -0.64 -20.83 1.29
C GLN A 5 -0.67 -22.10 0.46
N GLU A 6 -1.77 -22.85 0.52
CA GLU A 6 -1.97 -24.04 -0.30
C GLU A 6 -1.95 -23.66 -1.79
N LEU A 7 -2.57 -22.55 -2.16
CA LEU A 7 -2.58 -22.08 -3.55
C LEU A 7 -1.19 -21.63 -4.03
N ASN A 8 -0.43 -20.93 -3.18
CA ASN A 8 0.95 -20.55 -3.49
C ASN A 8 1.85 -21.78 -3.64
N TYR A 9 1.72 -22.77 -2.76
CA TYR A 9 2.44 -24.04 -2.86
C TYR A 9 2.10 -24.78 -4.17
N LYS A 10 0.81 -24.92 -4.50
CA LYS A 10 0.38 -25.51 -5.79
C LYS A 10 0.96 -24.77 -6.99
N THR A 11 1.01 -23.44 -6.93
CA THR A 11 1.61 -22.61 -7.98
C THR A 11 3.12 -22.85 -8.11
N GLN A 12 3.85 -22.96 -7.00
CA GLN A 12 5.28 -23.29 -7.02
C GLN A 12 5.55 -24.67 -7.62
N VAL A 13 4.76 -25.68 -7.22
CA VAL A 13 4.87 -27.05 -7.77
C VAL A 13 4.65 -27.06 -9.29
N LEU A 14 3.70 -26.28 -9.81
CA LEU A 14 3.48 -26.17 -11.26
C LEU A 14 4.65 -25.50 -11.98
N LEU A 15 5.24 -24.44 -11.40
CA LEU A 15 6.40 -23.77 -11.99
C LEU A 15 7.64 -24.68 -12.02
N GLU A 16 7.87 -25.45 -10.96
CA GLU A 16 8.95 -26.44 -10.92
C GLU A 16 8.73 -27.56 -11.94
N LYS A 17 7.48 -28.03 -12.07
CA LYS A 17 7.10 -29.02 -13.09
C LYS A 17 7.36 -28.49 -14.50
N LEU A 18 7.03 -27.23 -14.76
CA LEU A 18 7.29 -26.59 -16.06
C LEU A 18 8.79 -26.45 -16.35
N ASP A 19 9.59 -25.98 -15.38
CA ASP A 19 11.05 -25.85 -15.54
C ASP A 19 11.70 -27.21 -15.81
N LYS A 20 11.30 -28.24 -15.05
CA LYS A 20 11.80 -29.61 -15.23
C LYS A 20 11.42 -30.18 -16.59
N SER A 21 10.17 -30.02 -17.01
CA SER A 21 9.69 -30.53 -18.31
C SER A 21 10.36 -29.80 -19.48
N THR A 22 10.60 -28.49 -19.34
CA THR A 22 11.32 -27.68 -20.33
C THR A 22 12.78 -28.15 -20.46
N LYS A 23 13.49 -28.33 -19.34
CA LYS A 23 14.86 -28.86 -19.34
C LYS A 23 14.94 -30.25 -19.97
N GLN A 24 14.05 -31.16 -19.55
CA GLN A 24 13.99 -32.50 -20.09
C GLN A 24 13.73 -32.49 -21.60
N PHE A 25 12.81 -31.65 -22.08
CA PHE A 25 12.56 -31.49 -23.51
C PHE A 25 13.81 -31.04 -24.27
N PHE A 26 14.54 -30.04 -23.78
CA PHE A 26 15.77 -29.57 -24.43
C PHE A 26 16.89 -30.63 -24.41
N ASP A 27 17.12 -31.31 -23.28
CA ASP A 27 18.11 -32.39 -23.18
C ASP A 27 17.79 -33.52 -24.17
N GLU A 28 16.51 -33.87 -24.27
CA GLU A 28 16.01 -34.88 -25.17
C GLU A 28 16.07 -34.50 -26.66
N LEU A 29 16.02 -33.20 -26.96
CA LEU A 29 16.05 -32.66 -28.31
C LEU A 29 17.51 -32.47 -28.78
N ILE A 30 18.42 -32.10 -27.87
CA ILE A 30 19.87 -32.13 -28.10
C ILE A 30 20.32 -33.55 -28.47
N GLY A 31 19.86 -34.57 -27.73
CA GLY A 31 20.17 -35.97 -28.05
C GLY A 31 19.62 -36.49 -29.39
N CYS A 32 18.70 -35.74 -30.02
CA CYS A 32 18.22 -36.04 -31.38
C CYS A 32 19.05 -35.37 -32.47
N PHE A 33 19.85 -34.34 -32.17
CA PHE A 33 20.67 -33.63 -33.16
C PHE A 33 22.01 -34.32 -33.46
N ASP A 34 22.46 -35.27 -32.63
CA ASP A 34 23.72 -36.02 -32.83
C ASP A 34 23.63 -37.12 -33.91
N LEU A 35 22.51 -37.21 -34.64
CA LEU A 35 22.24 -38.26 -35.61
C LEU A 35 21.89 -37.62 -36.97
N GLU A 36 22.70 -37.85 -38.00
CA GLU A 36 22.41 -37.43 -39.39
C GLU A 36 21.45 -38.43 -40.06
N ASP A 37 20.26 -38.64 -39.49
CA ASP A 37 19.29 -39.62 -40.00
C ASP A 37 17.91 -39.00 -40.24
N THR A 38 17.42 -39.12 -41.48
CA THR A 38 16.06 -38.75 -41.88
C THR A 38 14.95 -39.45 -41.09
N SER A 39 15.26 -40.54 -40.36
CA SER A 39 14.33 -41.23 -39.46
C SER A 39 14.00 -40.47 -38.16
N ILE A 40 14.70 -39.37 -37.88
CA ILE A 40 14.60 -38.61 -36.62
C ILE A 40 13.40 -37.65 -36.61
N GLN A 41 13.00 -37.14 -37.78
CA GLN A 41 11.95 -36.12 -37.88
C GLN A 41 10.61 -36.53 -37.24
N PRO A 42 10.06 -37.73 -37.47
CA PRO A 42 8.83 -38.19 -36.80
C PRO A 42 8.98 -38.28 -35.28
N ARG A 43 10.20 -38.56 -34.79
CA ARG A 43 10.51 -38.69 -33.37
C ARG A 43 10.58 -37.31 -32.69
N ILE A 44 11.11 -36.31 -33.38
CA ILE A 44 11.09 -34.91 -32.94
C ILE A 44 9.64 -34.39 -32.91
N GLU A 45 8.86 -34.65 -33.97
CA GLU A 45 7.45 -34.22 -34.06
C GLU A 45 6.60 -34.81 -32.93
N ALA A 46 6.73 -36.12 -32.64
CA ALA A 46 6.03 -36.76 -31.53
C ALA A 46 6.41 -36.18 -30.15
N LYS A 47 7.70 -35.86 -29.94
CA LYS A 47 8.17 -35.21 -28.71
C LYS A 47 7.65 -33.78 -28.59
N LEU A 48 7.65 -33.03 -29.69
CA LEU A 48 7.10 -31.68 -29.74
C LEU A 48 5.60 -31.70 -29.39
N GLU A 49 4.84 -32.62 -29.97
CA GLU A 49 3.41 -32.76 -29.68
C GLU A 49 3.14 -33.15 -28.21
N SER A 50 3.96 -34.04 -27.64
CA SER A 50 3.89 -34.39 -26.22
C SER A 50 4.18 -33.19 -25.33
N PHE A 51 5.22 -32.41 -25.65
CA PHE A 51 5.59 -31.22 -24.88
C PHE A 51 4.53 -30.12 -24.98
N VAL A 52 3.94 -29.92 -26.16
CA VAL A 52 2.81 -28.98 -26.36
C VAL A 52 1.62 -29.38 -25.50
N LYS A 53 1.24 -30.67 -25.47
CA LYS A 53 0.15 -31.15 -24.60
C LYS A 53 0.44 -30.93 -23.13
N GLU A 54 1.69 -31.14 -22.70
CA GLU A 54 2.10 -30.89 -21.32
C GLU A 54 2.03 -29.40 -20.96
N ILE A 55 2.47 -28.51 -21.86
CA ILE A 55 2.29 -27.06 -21.70
C ILE A 55 0.81 -26.68 -21.63
N GLU A 56 -0.05 -27.25 -22.47
CA GLU A 56 -1.50 -27.00 -22.44
C GLU A 56 -2.12 -27.40 -21.10
N ILE A 57 -1.73 -28.55 -20.56
CA ILE A 57 -2.18 -29.02 -19.24
C ILE A 57 -1.71 -28.05 -18.15
N ILE A 58 -0.43 -27.68 -18.12
CA ILE A 58 0.12 -26.75 -17.12
C ILE A 58 -0.55 -25.38 -17.22
N ASN A 59 -0.82 -24.89 -18.43
CA ASN A 59 -1.48 -23.62 -18.65
C ASN A 59 -2.94 -23.64 -18.16
N LYS A 60 -3.65 -24.75 -18.39
CA LYS A 60 -5.00 -24.96 -17.85
C LYS A 60 -4.99 -24.98 -16.31
N GLU A 61 -4.12 -25.79 -15.70
CA GLU A 61 -4.00 -25.88 -14.23
C GLU A 61 -3.65 -24.51 -13.62
N THR A 62 -2.75 -23.76 -14.27
CA THR A 62 -2.39 -22.40 -13.86
C THR A 62 -3.59 -21.46 -13.93
N ASN A 63 -4.38 -21.51 -15.01
CA ASN A 63 -5.58 -20.68 -15.13
C ASN A 63 -6.66 -21.04 -14.11
N ASP A 64 -6.85 -22.33 -13.83
CA ASP A 64 -7.78 -22.78 -12.79
C ASP A 64 -7.36 -22.26 -11.41
N LEU A 65 -6.07 -22.33 -11.06
CA LEU A 65 -5.54 -21.74 -9.83
C LEU A 65 -5.72 -20.21 -9.78
N LYS A 66 -5.51 -19.50 -10.90
CA LYS A 66 -5.76 -18.06 -10.97
C LYS A 66 -7.23 -17.74 -10.67
N GLN A 67 -8.18 -18.49 -11.23
CA GLN A 67 -9.60 -18.28 -10.96
C GLN A 67 -9.94 -18.54 -9.48
N ILE A 68 -9.38 -19.59 -8.89
CA ILE A 68 -9.54 -19.89 -7.46
C ILE A 68 -8.96 -18.75 -6.61
N PHE A 69 -7.78 -18.22 -6.95
CA PHE A 69 -7.19 -17.09 -6.25
C PHE A 69 -8.14 -15.88 -6.31
N ILE A 70 -8.56 -15.51 -7.52
CA ILE A 70 -9.44 -14.35 -7.76
C ILE A 70 -10.75 -14.47 -6.97
N ALA A 71 -11.35 -15.66 -6.93
CA ALA A 71 -12.58 -15.94 -6.19
C ALA A 71 -12.43 -15.88 -4.66
N ASN A 72 -11.21 -15.82 -4.13
CA ASN A 72 -10.95 -15.73 -2.69
C ASN A 72 -10.32 -14.40 -2.26
N LEU A 73 -9.98 -13.51 -3.21
CA LEU A 73 -9.41 -12.19 -2.91
C LEU A 73 -10.34 -11.29 -2.10
N ASP A 74 -11.64 -11.35 -2.37
CA ASP A 74 -12.67 -10.59 -1.66
C ASP A 74 -12.91 -11.08 -0.22
N LYS A 75 -12.31 -12.24 0.12
CA LYS A 75 -12.28 -12.79 1.48
C LYS A 75 -10.99 -12.46 2.21
N ILE A 76 -9.99 -11.89 1.53
CA ILE A 76 -8.77 -11.42 2.19
C ILE A 76 -9.14 -10.27 3.09
N ASP A 77 -8.89 -10.46 4.39
CA ASP A 77 -8.94 -9.37 5.32
C ASP A 77 -7.63 -8.59 5.28
N PHE A 78 -7.66 -7.42 4.66
CA PHE A 78 -6.52 -6.50 4.57
C PHE A 78 -6.11 -5.94 5.95
N SER A 79 -6.89 -6.14 7.02
CA SER A 79 -6.49 -5.77 8.38
C SER A 79 -5.54 -6.78 9.05
N ILE A 80 -5.35 -7.97 8.45
CA ILE A 80 -4.40 -8.99 8.94
C ILE A 80 -2.96 -8.47 8.93
N PHE A 81 -2.65 -7.43 8.15
CA PHE A 81 -1.29 -6.88 8.08
C PHE A 81 -0.79 -6.23 9.38
N LEU A 82 -1.68 -6.00 10.37
CA LEU A 82 -1.32 -5.29 11.61
C LEU A 82 -1.96 -5.81 12.91
N GLN A 83 -2.76 -6.89 12.90
CA GLN A 83 -3.27 -7.50 14.15
C GLN A 83 -2.17 -8.05 15.09
N SER A 84 -0.90 -7.85 14.77
CA SER A 84 0.21 -8.72 15.13
C SER A 84 1.25 -8.11 16.07
N PHE A 85 0.92 -7.04 16.79
CA PHE A 85 1.83 -6.48 17.79
C PHE A 85 1.66 -7.03 19.22
N SER A 86 0.57 -7.75 19.51
CA SER A 86 0.27 -8.22 20.89
C SER A 86 0.17 -9.73 21.08
N GLU A 87 -0.04 -10.54 20.02
CA GLU A 87 -0.23 -11.98 20.20
C GLU A 87 0.83 -12.85 19.50
N PRO A 88 1.42 -13.85 20.18
CA PRO A 88 2.47 -14.72 19.63
C PRO A 88 2.02 -15.57 18.43
N GLU A 89 0.73 -15.89 18.33
CA GLU A 89 0.14 -16.62 17.19
C GLU A 89 0.18 -15.80 15.89
N HIS A 90 0.12 -14.48 16.00
CA HIS A 90 0.18 -13.56 14.87
C HIS A 90 1.61 -13.34 14.34
N LYS A 91 2.63 -13.60 15.16
CA LYS A 91 4.05 -13.51 14.75
C LYS A 91 4.40 -14.57 13.70
N GLU A 92 3.80 -15.76 13.79
CA GLU A 92 3.96 -16.82 12.80
C GLU A 92 3.29 -16.45 11.47
N ILE A 93 2.11 -15.82 11.53
CA ILE A 93 1.40 -15.30 10.35
C ILE A 93 2.22 -14.21 9.65
N LEU A 94 2.75 -13.25 10.41
CA LEU A 94 3.65 -12.20 9.90
C LEU A 94 4.90 -12.78 9.25
N SER A 95 5.58 -13.72 9.91
CA SER A 95 6.79 -14.34 9.38
C SER A 95 6.52 -15.10 8.07
N LYS A 96 5.41 -15.87 8.01
CA LYS A 96 4.97 -16.55 6.78
C LYS A 96 4.60 -15.56 5.69
N TYR A 97 3.99 -14.44 6.06
CA TYR A 97 3.66 -13.36 5.14
C TYR A 97 4.92 -12.65 4.61
N GLU A 98 5.87 -12.28 5.45
CA GLU A 98 7.16 -11.70 5.05
C GLU A 98 7.94 -12.65 4.13
N ALA A 99 7.95 -13.95 4.43
CA ALA A 99 8.53 -14.96 3.56
C ALA A 99 7.85 -15.00 2.18
N LEU A 100 6.51 -14.99 2.14
CA LEU A 100 5.73 -14.93 0.89
C LEU A 100 6.04 -13.65 0.11
N MET A 101 6.07 -12.52 0.79
CA MET A 101 6.39 -11.21 0.21
C MET A 101 7.80 -11.16 -0.35
N ASN A 102 8.78 -11.76 0.33
CA ASN A 102 10.16 -11.85 -0.18
C ASN A 102 10.25 -12.69 -1.47
N VAL A 103 9.49 -13.78 -1.56
CA VAL A 103 9.41 -14.60 -2.77
C VAL A 103 8.75 -13.82 -3.93
N ILE A 104 7.66 -13.10 -3.66
CA ILE A 104 6.99 -12.27 -4.66
C ILE A 104 7.92 -11.12 -5.10
N ASN A 105 8.60 -10.47 -4.16
CA ASN A 105 9.55 -9.38 -4.42
C ASN A 105 10.72 -9.81 -5.30
N ALA A 106 11.27 -10.99 -5.03
CA ALA A 106 12.35 -11.56 -5.83
C ALA A 106 11.89 -11.83 -7.27
N LYS A 107 10.64 -12.25 -7.47
CA LYS A 107 10.07 -12.51 -8.79
C LYS A 107 9.69 -11.25 -9.57
N ASN A 108 9.14 -10.23 -8.90
CA ASN A 108 8.67 -9.01 -9.53
C ASN A 108 9.79 -7.98 -9.78
N ASN A 109 11.07 -8.37 -9.67
CA ASN A 109 12.25 -7.49 -9.73
C ASN A 109 12.19 -6.30 -8.77
N GLY A 110 11.51 -6.49 -7.63
CA GLY A 110 11.28 -5.43 -6.66
C GLY A 110 10.35 -4.31 -7.14
N ARG A 111 9.46 -4.57 -8.11
CA ARG A 111 8.38 -3.64 -8.47
C ARG A 111 7.20 -3.78 -7.52
N SER A 112 6.57 -2.65 -7.22
CA SER A 112 5.31 -2.56 -6.48
C SER A 112 4.12 -2.92 -7.35
N TRP A 113 3.03 -3.37 -6.72
CA TRP A 113 1.80 -3.65 -7.44
C TRP A 113 1.30 -2.41 -8.20
N MET A 114 1.47 -1.22 -7.62
CA MET A 114 1.13 0.03 -8.30
C MET A 114 1.96 0.27 -9.56
N GLU A 115 3.25 -0.06 -9.56
CA GLU A 115 4.08 0.01 -10.78
C GLU A 115 3.62 -1.00 -11.83
N LEU A 116 3.23 -2.22 -11.42
CA LEU A 116 2.75 -3.27 -12.33
C LEU A 116 1.41 -2.90 -12.99
N VAL A 117 0.47 -2.37 -12.20
CA VAL A 117 -0.84 -1.91 -12.70
C VAL A 117 -0.66 -0.70 -13.61
N GLN A 118 0.23 0.24 -13.26
CA GLN A 118 0.49 1.44 -14.08
C GLN A 118 1.15 1.08 -15.42
N GLU A 119 2.10 0.14 -15.45
CA GLU A 119 2.68 -0.37 -16.71
C GLU A 119 1.62 -1.01 -17.61
N GLN A 120 0.61 -1.64 -17.02
CA GLN A 120 -0.45 -2.28 -17.77
C GLN A 120 -1.44 -1.26 -18.35
N ASP A 121 -1.84 -0.27 -17.56
CA ASP A 121 -2.71 0.83 -17.99
C ASP A 121 -2.08 1.60 -19.16
N GLN A 122 -0.75 1.72 -19.19
CA GLN A 122 0.01 2.28 -20.32
C GLN A 122 0.07 1.37 -21.56
N LYS A 123 -0.13 0.06 -21.41
CA LYS A 123 -0.07 -0.92 -22.51
C LYS A 123 -1.44 -1.21 -23.13
N SER A 124 -2.54 -0.96 -22.42
CA SER A 124 -3.88 -1.05 -22.99
C SER A 124 -4.18 0.19 -23.84
N ASP A 125 -4.55 -0.01 -25.10
CA ASP A 125 -5.08 1.05 -25.98
C ASP A 125 -6.41 1.67 -25.49
N GLY A 126 -6.94 1.19 -24.36
CA GLY A 126 -8.17 1.66 -23.71
C GLY A 126 -7.88 2.66 -22.59
N HIS A 127 -8.72 3.70 -22.51
CA HIS A 127 -8.71 4.76 -21.51
C HIS A 127 -8.40 4.27 -20.09
N GLY A 128 -7.46 4.93 -19.39
CA GLY A 128 -6.97 4.62 -18.04
C GLY A 128 -8.01 4.72 -16.90
N THR A 129 -9.09 3.95 -17.00
CA THR A 129 -10.23 3.93 -16.08
C THR A 129 -10.04 2.95 -14.93
N GLU A 130 -9.10 2.01 -15.01
CA GLU A 130 -9.02 0.88 -14.06
C GLU A 130 -8.19 1.24 -12.82
N PHE A 131 -7.07 1.95 -13.02
CA PHE A 131 -6.33 2.61 -11.94
C PHE A 131 -7.21 3.58 -11.13
N SER A 132 -8.28 4.10 -11.76
CA SER A 132 -9.18 5.04 -11.13
C SER A 132 -9.99 4.43 -9.99
N SER A 133 -10.31 3.13 -10.02
CA SER A 133 -11.19 2.52 -9.02
C SER A 133 -10.48 2.26 -7.69
N ILE A 134 -9.27 1.70 -7.72
CA ILE A 134 -8.41 1.52 -6.53
C ILE A 134 -8.05 2.87 -5.92
N ARG A 135 -7.71 3.86 -6.77
CA ARG A 135 -7.48 5.23 -6.34
C ARG A 135 -8.73 5.82 -5.68
N ALA A 136 -9.92 5.59 -6.23
CA ALA A 136 -11.16 6.06 -5.63
C ALA A 136 -11.42 5.44 -4.25
N VAL A 137 -11.13 4.14 -4.08
CA VAL A 137 -11.18 3.48 -2.76
C VAL A 137 -10.18 4.10 -1.79
N ALA A 138 -8.94 4.30 -2.21
CA ALA A 138 -7.91 4.92 -1.37
C ALA A 138 -8.32 6.34 -0.92
N ILE A 139 -8.90 7.12 -1.83
CA ILE A 139 -9.44 8.45 -1.54
C ILE A 139 -10.59 8.37 -0.53
N ASP A 140 -11.57 7.51 -0.76
CA ASP A 140 -12.74 7.38 0.11
C ASP A 140 -12.35 6.93 1.53
N VAL A 141 -11.57 5.85 1.64
CA VAL A 141 -11.05 5.35 2.92
C VAL A 141 -10.16 6.39 3.59
N GLY A 142 -9.26 7.02 2.84
CA GLY A 142 -8.37 8.06 3.35
C GLY A 142 -9.12 9.27 3.93
N ILE A 143 -10.18 9.72 3.25
CA ILE A 143 -11.07 10.77 3.74
C ILE A 143 -11.72 10.34 5.06
N GLN A 144 -12.28 9.14 5.13
CA GLN A 144 -12.96 8.66 6.34
C GLN A 144 -12.00 8.58 7.54
N ILE A 145 -10.82 7.99 7.37
CA ILE A 145 -9.79 7.94 8.43
C ILE A 145 -9.38 9.36 8.85
N SER A 146 -9.18 10.26 7.88
CA SER A 146 -8.81 11.65 8.16
C SER A 146 -9.90 12.41 8.93
N VAL A 147 -11.17 12.16 8.61
CA VAL A 147 -12.32 12.72 9.34
C VAL A 147 -12.34 12.21 10.78
N PHE A 148 -12.07 10.93 11.01
CA PHE A 148 -11.96 10.38 12.37
C PHE A 148 -10.79 10.96 13.14
N LEU A 149 -9.62 11.08 12.51
CA LEU A 149 -8.44 11.72 13.11
C LEU A 149 -8.73 13.16 13.50
N ALA A 150 -9.36 13.91 12.60
CA ALA A 150 -9.81 15.26 12.84
C ALA A 150 -10.77 15.30 14.04
N GLN A 151 -11.90 14.57 13.97
CA GLN A 151 -12.89 14.49 15.04
C GLN A 151 -12.27 14.17 16.40
N TYR A 152 -11.33 13.22 16.44
CA TYR A 152 -10.59 12.87 17.64
C TYR A 152 -9.82 14.06 18.20
N PHE A 153 -9.01 14.75 17.39
CA PHE A 153 -8.28 15.93 17.85
C PHE A 153 -9.19 17.09 18.26
N PHE A 154 -10.34 17.27 17.60
CA PHE A 154 -11.32 18.28 18.02
C PHE A 154 -11.90 17.98 19.40
N LEU A 155 -12.18 16.72 19.70
CA LEU A 155 -12.61 16.29 21.04
C LEU A 155 -11.50 16.54 22.07
N LEU A 156 -10.24 16.24 21.75
CA LEU A 156 -9.12 16.50 22.66
C LEU A 156 -8.88 18.00 22.91
N ALA A 157 -9.19 18.86 21.93
CA ALA A 157 -8.91 20.31 22.02
C ALA A 157 -9.73 21.01 23.10
N GLU A 158 -10.89 20.47 23.44
CA GLU A 158 -11.74 20.97 24.51
C GLU A 158 -11.19 20.61 25.91
N GLU A 159 -10.29 19.64 26.01
CA GLU A 159 -9.85 19.05 27.28
C GLU A 159 -8.37 19.29 27.58
N LEU A 160 -7.54 19.40 26.54
CA LEU A 160 -6.09 19.53 26.65
C LEU A 160 -5.66 20.99 26.45
N ASP A 161 -4.62 21.40 27.17
CA ASP A 161 -3.96 22.67 26.90
C ASP A 161 -3.14 22.63 25.59
N GLN A 162 -2.74 23.81 25.13
CA GLN A 162 -2.03 23.99 23.87
C GLN A 162 -0.71 23.22 23.80
N GLU A 163 0.05 23.13 24.90
CA GLU A 163 1.36 22.49 24.92
C GLU A 163 1.21 20.97 24.79
N VAL A 164 0.29 20.38 25.56
CA VAL A 164 0.00 18.95 25.52
C VAL A 164 -0.57 18.56 24.17
N MET A 165 -1.53 19.32 23.63
CA MET A 165 -2.08 19.10 22.30
C MET A 165 -0.99 19.17 21.22
N GLY A 166 -0.15 20.21 21.26
CA GLY A 166 0.95 20.38 20.31
C GLY A 166 1.98 19.25 20.39
N SER A 167 2.24 18.71 21.58
CA SER A 167 3.07 17.51 21.76
C SER A 167 2.42 16.27 21.13
N LYS A 168 1.11 16.06 21.36
CA LYS A 168 0.34 14.93 20.80
C LYS A 168 0.34 14.95 19.28
N ILE A 169 0.06 16.10 18.66
CA ILE A 169 0.08 16.30 17.20
C ILE A 169 1.46 15.95 16.63
N ARG A 170 2.54 16.46 17.24
CA ARG A 170 3.92 16.15 16.83
C ARG A 170 4.24 14.66 16.95
N SER A 171 3.79 14.01 18.02
CA SER A 171 3.94 12.57 18.22
C SER A 171 3.25 11.79 17.10
N VAL A 172 1.98 12.08 16.82
CA VAL A 172 1.20 11.42 15.76
C VAL A 172 1.84 11.59 14.39
N LYS A 173 2.26 12.82 14.06
CA LYS A 173 2.99 13.13 12.82
C LYS A 173 4.29 12.33 12.69
N SER A 174 4.99 12.13 13.82
CA SER A 174 6.23 11.34 13.86
C SER A 174 5.94 9.85 13.69
N SER A 175 4.91 9.31 14.35
CA SER A 175 4.48 7.92 14.22
C SER A 175 4.15 7.57 12.77
N ILE A 176 3.31 8.38 12.12
CA ILE A 176 2.92 8.20 10.71
C ILE A 176 4.15 8.21 9.78
N ARG A 177 5.13 9.09 10.04
CA ARG A 177 6.37 9.13 9.26
C ARG A 177 7.30 7.96 9.55
N SER A 178 7.32 7.46 10.78
CA SER A 178 8.28 6.45 11.24
C SER A 178 8.01 5.03 10.72
N GLU A 179 6.75 4.74 10.36
CA GLU A 179 6.40 3.45 9.74
C GLU A 179 6.93 3.29 8.31
N ILE A 180 7.53 4.35 7.73
CA ILE A 180 8.06 4.40 6.36
C ILE A 180 9.58 4.16 6.36
N THR A 181 10.04 3.10 7.02
CA THR A 181 11.49 2.80 7.09
C THR A 181 12.00 1.94 5.93
N GLU A 182 11.13 1.40 5.07
CA GLU A 182 11.54 0.71 3.84
C GLU A 182 11.73 1.68 2.66
N LYS A 183 12.94 2.27 2.63
CA LYS A 183 13.62 3.19 1.71
C LYS A 183 13.19 3.43 0.24
N LYS A 184 12.13 2.85 -0.34
CA LYS A 184 11.76 3.08 -1.75
C LYS A 184 10.26 3.04 -2.08
N SER A 185 9.36 2.75 -1.14
CA SER A 185 7.92 2.78 -1.41
C SER A 185 7.38 4.21 -1.38
N SER A 186 6.50 4.52 -2.33
CA SER A 186 5.85 5.82 -2.51
C SER A 186 5.18 6.28 -1.22
N THR A 187 5.45 7.52 -0.79
CA THR A 187 4.90 8.15 0.44
C THR A 187 3.51 8.77 0.25
N ALA A 188 2.83 8.50 -0.87
CA ALA A 188 1.69 9.31 -1.29
C ALA A 188 0.51 9.29 -0.29
N ILE A 189 0.22 8.16 0.35
CA ILE A 189 -0.87 8.06 1.34
C ILE A 189 -0.46 8.77 2.63
N THR A 190 0.72 8.48 3.15
CA THR A 190 1.30 9.16 4.32
C THR A 190 1.37 10.68 4.14
N ASP A 191 1.85 11.18 3.01
CA ASP A 191 1.97 12.61 2.74
C ASP A 191 0.61 13.33 2.81
N ARG A 192 -0.47 12.64 2.43
CA ARG A 192 -1.84 13.15 2.58
C ARG A 192 -2.24 13.22 4.05
N PHE A 193 -1.98 12.19 4.85
CA PHE A 193 -2.24 12.25 6.29
C PHE A 193 -1.40 13.31 7.01
N VAL A 194 -0.12 13.46 6.67
CA VAL A 194 0.73 14.53 7.19
C VAL A 194 0.15 15.90 6.83
N SER A 195 -0.35 16.06 5.61
CA SER A 195 -1.02 17.30 5.18
C SER A 195 -2.30 17.58 5.98
N VAL A 196 -3.10 16.55 6.27
CA VAL A 196 -4.27 16.67 7.15
C VAL A 196 -3.85 17.12 8.55
N ILE A 197 -2.81 16.51 9.12
CA ILE A 197 -2.30 16.88 10.45
C ILE A 197 -1.80 18.31 10.48
N ASN A 198 -1.13 18.81 9.44
CA ASN A 198 -0.72 20.21 9.37
C ASN A 198 -1.93 21.16 9.41
N ILE A 199 -3.02 20.84 8.71
CA ILE A 199 -4.25 21.66 8.76
C ILE A 199 -4.88 21.61 10.14
N LEU A 200 -4.84 20.47 10.83
CA LEU A 200 -5.32 20.34 12.20
C LEU A 200 -4.44 21.15 13.16
N GLU A 201 -3.13 21.10 13.02
CA GLU A 201 -2.16 21.90 13.78
C GLU A 201 -2.48 23.40 13.68
N GLU A 202 -2.64 23.93 12.46
CA GLU A 202 -3.06 25.32 12.22
C GLU A 202 -4.43 25.66 12.83
N ALA A 203 -5.38 24.73 12.78
CA ALA A 203 -6.71 24.93 13.34
C ALA A 203 -6.65 25.00 14.88
N MET A 204 -5.86 24.14 15.51
CA MET A 204 -5.68 24.14 16.96
C MET A 204 -4.99 25.40 17.44
N GLU A 205 -3.95 25.88 16.75
CA GLU A 205 -3.32 27.16 17.08
C GLU A 205 -4.34 28.32 17.07
N PHE A 206 -5.21 28.36 16.06
CA PHE A 206 -6.27 29.37 15.98
C PHE A 206 -7.28 29.25 17.15
N TYR A 207 -7.62 28.04 17.56
CA TYR A 207 -8.51 27.78 18.70
C TYR A 207 -7.93 28.33 20.00
N TYR A 208 -6.70 27.95 20.33
CA TYR A 208 -6.04 28.37 21.57
C TYR A 208 -5.71 29.87 21.60
N MET A 209 -5.45 30.51 20.45
CA MET A 209 -5.31 31.97 20.39
C MET A 209 -6.60 32.71 20.79
N LYS A 210 -7.77 32.13 20.51
CA LYS A 210 -9.07 32.72 20.85
C LYS A 210 -9.54 32.36 22.27
N ASN A 211 -9.21 31.16 22.73
CA ASN A 211 -9.65 30.63 24.01
C ASN A 211 -8.48 30.62 25.00
N ASN A 212 -8.30 31.73 25.72
CA ASN A 212 -7.36 31.79 26.83
C ASN A 212 -7.90 30.94 27.99
N THR A 213 -7.11 29.94 28.38
CA THR A 213 -7.26 29.07 29.56
C THR A 213 -8.45 28.10 29.58
N MET A 214 -8.13 26.82 29.46
CA MET A 214 -8.90 25.72 30.03
C MET A 214 -7.97 24.90 30.94
N GLU A 215 -8.44 24.57 32.14
CA GLU A 215 -7.78 23.60 33.02
C GLU A 215 -7.90 22.21 32.41
N SER A 216 -6.84 21.41 32.51
CA SER A 216 -6.78 20.11 31.84
C SER A 216 -7.84 19.16 32.39
N GLY A 217 -8.74 18.69 31.53
CA GLY A 217 -9.58 17.54 31.82
C GLY A 217 -8.84 16.23 31.53
N PHE A 218 -9.06 15.22 32.37
CA PHE A 218 -8.36 13.94 32.28
C PHE A 218 -8.99 13.06 31.20
N ILE A 219 -8.34 12.96 30.04
CA ILE A 219 -8.65 11.93 29.05
C ILE A 219 -7.94 10.64 29.48
N GLY A 220 -8.71 9.70 30.01
CA GLY A 220 -8.22 8.39 30.43
C GLY A 220 -7.84 7.46 29.28
N GLU A 221 -7.49 6.21 29.62
CA GLU A 221 -6.97 5.16 28.71
C GLU A 221 -7.80 4.96 27.43
N THR A 222 -9.13 5.16 27.48
CA THR A 222 -10.03 4.98 26.32
C THR A 222 -9.73 5.95 25.16
N GLY A 223 -9.17 7.13 25.43
CA GLY A 223 -8.81 8.08 24.37
C GLY A 223 -7.59 7.63 23.56
N ASP A 224 -6.63 6.98 24.20
CA ASP A 224 -5.42 6.50 23.52
C ASP A 224 -5.69 5.26 22.65
N ASP A 225 -6.64 4.41 23.06
CA ASP A 225 -7.10 3.27 22.27
C ASP A 225 -7.66 3.69 20.91
N VAL A 226 -8.48 4.75 20.86
CA VAL A 226 -9.09 5.23 19.62
C VAL A 226 -8.04 5.81 18.67
N LEU A 227 -7.08 6.57 19.19
CA LEU A 227 -5.98 7.07 18.38
C LEU A 227 -5.14 5.92 17.82
N GLY A 228 -4.82 4.92 18.66
CA GLY A 228 -4.12 3.72 18.23
C GLY A 228 -4.82 3.02 17.05
N MET A 229 -6.15 2.86 17.13
CA MET A 229 -6.94 2.28 16.04
C MET A 229 -6.91 3.13 14.77
N ILE A 230 -7.03 4.46 14.88
CA ILE A 230 -6.96 5.36 13.71
C ILE A 230 -5.59 5.24 13.03
N LEU A 231 -4.50 5.30 13.81
CA LEU A 231 -3.15 5.18 13.27
C LEU A 231 -2.93 3.82 12.62
N LEU A 232 -3.43 2.74 13.22
CA LEU A 232 -3.39 1.41 12.63
C LEU A 232 -4.02 1.38 11.22
N GLU A 233 -5.16 2.04 11.04
CA GLU A 233 -5.83 2.07 9.73
C GLU A 233 -5.12 2.97 8.72
N VAL A 234 -4.41 4.02 9.14
CA VAL A 234 -3.50 4.79 8.27
C VAL A 234 -2.45 3.84 7.69
N SER A 235 -1.82 3.05 8.54
CA SER A 235 -0.78 2.09 8.18
C SER A 235 -1.32 0.98 7.28
N ASN A 236 -2.52 0.45 7.59
CA ASN A 236 -3.18 -0.54 6.76
C ASN A 236 -3.48 0.00 5.36
N LEU A 237 -3.90 1.26 5.23
CA LEU A 237 -4.20 1.85 3.92
C LEU A 237 -2.94 1.99 3.06
N GLU A 238 -1.84 2.49 3.65
CA GLU A 238 -0.54 2.56 2.98
C GLU A 238 -0.10 1.18 2.50
N ARG A 239 -0.18 0.17 3.37
CA ARG A 239 0.16 -1.22 3.04
C ARG A 239 -0.77 -1.80 1.97
N ALA A 240 -2.07 -1.61 2.07
CA ALA A 240 -3.01 -2.18 1.09
C ALA A 240 -2.75 -1.66 -0.33
N ILE A 241 -2.27 -0.42 -0.47
CA ILE A 241 -1.95 0.19 -1.77
C ILE A 241 -0.54 -0.16 -2.25
N PHE A 242 0.47 -0.03 -1.39
CA PHE A 242 1.88 -0.13 -1.82
C PHE A 242 2.54 -1.46 -1.52
N THR A 243 1.88 -2.35 -0.77
CA THR A 243 2.44 -3.68 -0.55
C THR A 243 2.36 -4.49 -1.83
N ARG A 244 3.44 -5.22 -2.10
CA ARG A 244 3.66 -6.03 -3.31
C ARG A 244 2.92 -7.36 -3.23
N LEU A 245 1.66 -7.31 -2.79
CA LEU A 245 0.82 -8.46 -2.42
C LEU A 245 0.50 -9.38 -3.59
N PHE A 246 0.65 -8.87 -4.80
CA PHE A 246 0.07 -9.45 -5.98
C PHE A 246 1.17 -9.87 -6.98
N PRO A 247 1.15 -11.13 -7.44
CA PRO A 247 2.08 -11.60 -8.47
C PRO A 247 1.96 -10.83 -9.79
N ASP A 248 3.00 -10.79 -10.62
CA ASP A 248 2.98 -10.13 -11.94
C ASP A 248 1.83 -10.59 -12.88
N TRP A 249 1.30 -11.80 -12.69
CA TRP A 249 0.16 -12.31 -13.48
C TRP A 249 -1.21 -11.82 -12.98
N PHE A 250 -1.25 -11.03 -11.91
CA PHE A 250 -2.43 -10.51 -11.23
C PHE A 250 -3.04 -9.28 -11.93
N ASN A 251 -2.80 -9.17 -13.22
CA ASN A 251 -3.09 -8.02 -14.04
C ASN A 251 -4.44 -8.19 -14.76
N SER A 252 -5.42 -8.88 -14.14
CA SER A 252 -6.74 -9.05 -14.74
C SER A 252 -7.75 -8.10 -14.11
N MET A 253 -8.68 -7.55 -14.90
CA MET A 253 -9.76 -6.69 -14.41
C MET A 253 -10.53 -7.33 -13.25
N LYS A 254 -10.83 -8.62 -13.34
CA LYS A 254 -11.50 -9.39 -12.27
C LYS A 254 -10.70 -9.42 -10.96
N ALA A 255 -9.37 -9.44 -11.05
CA ALA A 255 -8.50 -9.41 -9.88
C ALA A 255 -8.52 -8.02 -9.23
N ILE A 256 -8.43 -6.94 -10.03
CA ILE A 256 -8.52 -5.56 -9.55
C ILE A 256 -9.87 -5.30 -8.86
N GLU A 257 -10.98 -5.70 -9.48
CA GLU A 257 -12.32 -5.59 -8.88
C GLU A 257 -12.45 -6.36 -7.56
N ALA A 258 -11.82 -7.54 -7.47
CA ALA A 258 -11.86 -8.34 -6.26
C ALA A 258 -11.02 -7.73 -5.13
N VAL A 259 -9.86 -7.13 -5.45
CA VAL A 259 -9.08 -6.33 -4.49
C VAL A 259 -9.87 -5.12 -4.03
N GLU A 260 -10.51 -4.40 -4.96
CA GLU A 260 -11.36 -3.24 -4.64
C GLU A 260 -12.46 -3.62 -3.62
N ARG A 261 -13.19 -4.71 -3.90
CA ARG A 261 -14.21 -5.23 -2.99
C ARG A 261 -13.64 -5.66 -1.64
N GLY A 262 -12.51 -6.37 -1.65
CA GLY A 262 -11.82 -6.81 -0.44
C GLY A 262 -11.40 -5.63 0.44
N MET A 263 -10.76 -4.62 -0.15
CA MET A 263 -10.38 -3.39 0.53
C MET A 263 -11.59 -2.68 1.14
N LYS A 264 -12.64 -2.41 0.33
CA LYS A 264 -13.87 -1.75 0.82
C LYS A 264 -14.46 -2.50 2.02
N LYS A 265 -14.54 -3.83 1.94
CA LYS A 265 -15.10 -4.66 3.00
C LYS A 265 -14.25 -4.63 4.26
N SER A 266 -12.93 -4.81 4.16
CA SER A 266 -12.02 -4.77 5.31
C SER A 266 -12.06 -3.43 6.03
N PHE A 267 -11.94 -2.32 5.30
CA PHE A 267 -11.97 -1.00 5.92
C PHE A 267 -13.35 -0.66 6.47
N SER A 268 -14.44 -0.99 5.79
CA SER A 268 -15.79 -0.64 6.25
C SER A 268 -16.08 -1.12 7.67
N SER A 269 -15.71 -2.36 8.01
CA SER A 269 -15.93 -2.89 9.37
C SER A 269 -15.12 -2.12 10.42
N LYS A 270 -13.85 -1.80 10.12
CA LYS A 270 -12.94 -1.11 11.06
C LYS A 270 -13.30 0.36 11.23
N LEU A 271 -13.64 1.03 10.13
CA LEU A 271 -14.09 2.41 10.14
C LEU A 271 -15.41 2.58 10.89
N ASN A 272 -16.33 1.62 10.80
CA ASN A 272 -17.54 1.62 11.61
C ASN A 272 -17.23 1.48 13.11
N GLU A 273 -16.27 0.63 13.48
CA GLU A 273 -15.83 0.46 14.86
C GLU A 273 -15.20 1.74 15.44
N ILE A 274 -14.27 2.35 14.69
CA ILE A 274 -13.66 3.65 15.05
C ILE A 274 -14.74 4.73 15.19
N GLY A 275 -15.67 4.80 14.23
CA GLY A 275 -16.78 5.75 14.26
C GLY A 275 -17.64 5.60 15.50
N TRP A 276 -17.98 4.37 15.89
CA TRP A 276 -18.70 4.08 17.13
C TRP A 276 -17.94 4.56 18.37
N LYS A 277 -16.63 4.28 18.47
CA LYS A 277 -15.82 4.73 19.61
C LYS A 277 -15.70 6.25 19.69
N ILE A 278 -15.60 6.94 18.55
CA ILE A 278 -15.62 8.41 18.52
C ILE A 278 -16.97 8.96 19.03
N GLN A 279 -18.10 8.36 18.65
CA GLN A 279 -19.40 8.78 19.18
C GLN A 279 -19.51 8.53 20.68
N GLU A 280 -18.95 7.42 21.17
CA GLU A 280 -18.89 7.12 22.59
C GLU A 280 -18.07 8.16 23.36
N LEU A 281 -16.87 8.51 22.86
CA LEU A 281 -16.03 9.57 23.44
C LEU A 281 -16.77 10.92 23.46
N LYS A 282 -17.40 11.28 22.35
CA LYS A 282 -18.19 12.51 22.24
C LYS A 282 -19.35 12.54 23.24
N LYS A 283 -20.01 11.41 23.47
CA LYS A 283 -21.09 11.29 24.46
C LYS A 283 -20.55 11.49 25.88
N LYS A 284 -19.47 10.81 26.24
CA LYS A 284 -18.82 10.94 27.57
C LYS A 284 -18.39 12.38 27.86
N MET A 285 -17.81 13.08 26.88
CA MET A 285 -17.43 14.49 27.03
C MET A 285 -18.63 15.41 27.25
N LYS A 286 -19.75 15.18 26.54
CA LYS A 286 -20.98 15.96 26.77
C LYS A 286 -21.56 15.76 28.16
N GLU A 287 -21.61 14.50 28.63
CA GLU A 287 -22.11 14.17 29.97
C GLU A 287 -21.27 14.86 31.06
N ASN A 288 -19.95 14.96 30.88
CA ASN A 288 -19.07 15.69 31.80
C ASN A 288 -19.26 17.22 31.72
N ASN A 289 -19.55 17.76 30.53
CA ASN A 289 -19.68 19.19 30.28
C ASN A 289 -21.05 19.79 30.63
N GLU A 290 -22.11 18.98 30.70
CA GLU A 290 -23.44 19.42 31.17
C GLU A 290 -23.43 19.87 32.65
N GLU A 291 -22.43 19.45 33.45
CA GLU A 291 -22.25 19.90 34.83
C GLU A 291 -21.52 21.26 34.96
N LEU A 292 -20.78 21.71 33.92
CA LEU A 292 -19.90 22.88 33.98
C LEU A 292 -20.34 24.11 33.16
N GLY A 293 -21.44 24.02 32.40
CA GLY A 293 -22.00 25.16 31.66
C GLY A 293 -21.07 25.63 30.52
N THR A 294 -21.17 24.99 29.36
CA THR A 294 -20.27 25.27 28.23
C THR A 294 -20.69 26.47 27.39
N VAL A 295 -19.71 27.30 27.04
CA VAL A 295 -19.81 28.37 26.04
C VAL A 295 -19.72 27.73 24.66
N HIS A 296 -20.80 27.80 23.87
CA HIS A 296 -20.77 27.36 22.48
C HIS A 296 -19.94 28.30 21.61
N HIS A 297 -18.79 27.84 21.12
CA HIS A 297 -17.94 28.57 20.18
C HIS A 297 -18.39 28.34 18.73
N GLU A 298 -19.36 29.13 18.26
CA GLU A 298 -19.93 29.04 16.90
C GLU A 298 -18.85 29.15 15.80
N ASP A 299 -17.84 30.00 16.00
CA ASP A 299 -16.67 30.15 15.12
C ASP A 299 -15.84 28.86 14.98
N TRP A 300 -15.67 28.12 16.08
CA TRP A 300 -14.90 26.88 16.10
C TRP A 300 -15.62 25.76 15.35
N ASN A 301 -16.92 25.65 15.56
CA ASN A 301 -17.77 24.71 14.84
C ASN A 301 -17.78 24.97 13.34
N LEU A 302 -17.76 26.24 12.91
CA LEU A 302 -17.67 26.59 11.50
C LEU A 302 -16.32 26.19 10.90
N LYS A 303 -15.22 26.46 11.62
CA LYS A 303 -13.87 26.07 11.18
C LYS A 303 -13.70 24.55 11.10
N PHE A 304 -14.25 23.85 12.08
CA PHE A 304 -14.27 22.40 12.11
C PHE A 304 -15.02 21.82 10.91
N LYS A 305 -16.21 22.34 10.63
CA LYS A 305 -17.00 21.95 9.46
C LYS A 305 -16.26 22.24 8.15
N GLU A 306 -15.60 23.38 8.04
CA GLU A 306 -14.77 23.73 6.87
C GLU A 306 -13.68 22.67 6.62
N ILE A 307 -13.02 22.21 7.68
CA ILE A 307 -11.96 21.20 7.59
C ILE A 307 -12.51 19.86 7.13
N LEU A 308 -13.59 19.38 7.76
CA LEU A 308 -14.20 18.09 7.45
C LEU A 308 -14.80 18.04 6.03
N ASP A 309 -15.60 19.05 5.68
CA ASP A 309 -16.43 19.01 4.47
C ASP A 309 -15.63 19.40 3.21
N PHE A 310 -14.57 20.21 3.36
CA PHE A 310 -13.85 20.78 2.22
C PHE A 310 -12.36 20.47 2.21
N LYS A 311 -11.63 20.79 3.28
CA LYS A 311 -10.16 20.71 3.26
C LYS A 311 -9.64 19.28 3.20
N ILE A 312 -10.19 18.38 4.01
CA ILE A 312 -9.82 16.95 3.98
C ILE A 312 -10.11 16.33 2.60
N PRO A 313 -11.34 16.44 2.04
CA PRO A 313 -11.61 15.95 0.69
C PRO A 313 -10.71 16.58 -0.38
N ALA A 314 -10.39 17.87 -0.27
CA ALA A 314 -9.50 18.54 -1.21
C ALA A 314 -8.09 17.94 -1.20
N ILE A 315 -7.51 17.68 -0.02
CA ILE A 315 -6.22 16.98 0.11
C ILE A 315 -6.28 15.64 -0.63
N TRP A 316 -7.27 14.81 -0.33
CA TRP A 316 -7.36 13.45 -0.87
C TRP A 316 -7.63 13.40 -2.37
N ARG A 317 -8.42 14.33 -2.93
CA ARG A 317 -8.66 14.40 -4.38
C ARG A 317 -7.38 14.67 -5.19
N THR A 318 -6.35 15.26 -4.57
CA THR A 318 -5.03 15.44 -5.21
C THR A 318 -4.13 14.21 -5.10
N LEU A 319 -4.57 13.10 -4.48
CA LEU A 319 -3.79 11.88 -4.37
C LEU A 319 -3.38 11.42 -5.77
N ASP A 320 -2.08 11.37 -6.01
CA ASP A 320 -1.49 10.81 -7.21
C ASP A 320 -0.72 9.56 -6.80
N LEU A 321 -1.15 8.42 -7.32
CA LEU A 321 -0.55 7.12 -7.02
C LEU A 321 0.50 6.73 -8.07
N ASN A 322 0.79 7.61 -9.05
CA ASN A 322 1.83 7.37 -10.04
C ASN A 322 3.20 7.27 -9.36
N VAL A 323 3.82 6.09 -9.44
CA VAL A 323 5.16 5.89 -8.89
C VAL A 323 6.16 6.54 -9.86
N LYS A 324 6.76 7.66 -9.43
CA LYS A 324 7.87 8.26 -10.18
C LYS A 324 9.06 7.31 -10.08
N THR A 325 9.26 6.48 -11.09
CA THR A 325 10.46 5.67 -11.23
C THR A 325 11.66 6.61 -11.34
N THR A 326 12.37 6.79 -10.22
CA THR A 326 13.67 7.45 -10.21
C THR A 326 14.67 6.49 -10.85
N ASN A 327 14.64 6.40 -12.17
CA ASN A 327 15.67 5.74 -12.94
C ASN A 327 16.98 6.49 -12.68
N GLY A 328 17.80 5.91 -11.79
CA GLY A 328 19.19 6.27 -11.60
C GLY A 328 19.94 6.04 -12.91
N LYS A 329 19.99 7.07 -13.76
CA LYS A 329 20.97 7.18 -14.84
C LYS A 329 22.34 7.37 -14.19
N ASN A 330 22.94 6.31 -13.69
CA ASN A 330 24.39 6.20 -13.65
C ASN A 330 24.87 5.95 -15.09
N LYS A 331 24.91 7.02 -15.89
CA LYS A 331 25.80 7.05 -17.04
C LYS A 331 27.20 7.24 -16.49
N GLY A 332 27.94 6.14 -16.36
CA GLY A 332 29.40 6.19 -16.40
C GLY A 332 29.79 6.73 -17.78
N SER A 333 30.23 7.98 -17.81
CA SER A 333 31.08 8.46 -18.91
C SER A 333 32.52 8.14 -18.51
N GLU A 334 32.96 6.94 -18.87
CA GLU A 334 34.36 6.73 -19.21
C GLU A 334 34.58 7.49 -20.52
N ASP A 335 35.32 8.60 -20.43
CA ASP A 335 35.90 9.28 -21.58
C ASP A 335 37.41 9.35 -21.33
N GLU A 336 38.07 8.20 -21.55
CA GLU A 336 39.47 8.16 -21.92
C GLU A 336 39.54 8.09 -23.44
N THR A 337 40.01 9.16 -24.08
CA THR A 337 40.87 9.04 -25.26
C THR A 337 41.80 10.23 -25.33
N GLU A 338 43.08 9.93 -25.11
CA GLU A 338 44.23 10.77 -25.41
C GLU A 338 44.23 11.22 -26.88
N ASN A 339 44.66 12.46 -27.15
CA ASN A 339 45.78 12.66 -28.08
C ASN A 339 46.37 14.09 -28.05
N HIS A 340 47.65 14.13 -27.68
CA HIS A 340 48.75 14.88 -28.28
C HIS A 340 48.62 16.35 -28.74
N GLN A 341 49.42 17.19 -28.04
CA GLN A 341 50.60 17.88 -28.60
C GLN A 341 50.38 19.20 -29.36
N THR A 342 50.79 20.33 -28.75
CA THR A 342 52.00 21.09 -29.16
C THR A 342 52.27 22.30 -28.26
N ARG A 343 53.52 22.38 -27.76
CA ARG A 343 54.16 23.59 -27.25
C ARG A 343 54.52 24.52 -28.42
N PRO A 344 54.59 25.83 -28.18
CA PRO A 344 55.66 26.64 -28.75
C PRO A 344 56.59 27.18 -27.65
N LYS A 345 57.90 27.05 -27.91
CA LYS A 345 58.97 27.74 -27.19
C LYS A 345 59.16 29.16 -27.77
N SER A 346 59.29 30.11 -26.86
CA SER A 346 60.14 31.32 -26.87
C SER A 346 60.20 32.25 -28.09
N SER A 347 60.00 33.55 -27.83
CA SER A 347 61.01 34.60 -28.04
C SER A 347 60.56 35.89 -27.34
N LEU A 348 61.38 36.40 -26.42
CA LEU A 348 61.99 37.75 -26.44
C LEU A 348 60.98 38.92 -26.53
N ILE A 349 60.81 39.69 -25.45
CA ILE A 349 61.60 40.88 -25.03
C ILE A 349 61.44 41.06 -23.52
#